data_AF-A0A2V9NC18-F1
#
_entry.id   AF-A0A2V9NC18-F1
#
_cell.length_a   1.000
_cell.length_b   1.000
_cell.length_c   1.000
_cell.angle_alpha   90.00
_cell.angle_beta   90.00
_cell.angle_gamma   90.00
#
_symmetry.space_group_name_H-M   'P 1'
#
loop_
_entity.id
_entity.type
_entity.pdbx_description
1 polymer ?
#
loop_
_entity_poly.entity_id
_entity_poly.type
_entity_poly.pdbx_seq_one_letter_code
_entity_poly.pdbx_strand_id
1 'polypeptide(L)'
;MVPGIAIAGFLLLLNTAPLNTAVINSVGGHIRATAIAVNLFVIHFLGDAFSPWLIGKISDSSSLESGFVSTIVATALSAAILFYGIRFAPSVKLHEKPVPMGAHQE
;
A
#
# COMPACT_ATOMS: atom_id res chain seq x y z
N MET A 1 7.76 20.91 15.02
CA MET A 1 7.10 19.59 15.17
C MET A 1 6.00 19.38 14.14
N VAL A 2 5.02 20.27 14.01
CA VAL A 2 3.88 20.10 13.07
C VAL A 2 4.30 19.87 11.60
N PRO A 3 5.26 20.61 11.00
CA PRO A 3 5.67 20.35 9.62
C PRO A 3 6.29 18.97 9.41
N GLY A 4 7.07 18.49 10.39
CA GLY A 4 7.69 17.16 10.32
C GLY A 4 6.65 16.04 10.39
N ILE A 5 5.64 16.18 11.25
CA ILE A 5 4.52 15.22 11.34
C ILE A 5 3.71 15.22 10.05
N ALA A 6 3.46 16.38 9.46
CA ALA A 6 2.74 16.48 8.19
C ALA A 6 3.51 15.81 7.04
N ILE A 7 4.81 16.02 6.94
CA ILE A 7 5.66 15.38 5.93
C ILE A 7 5.73 13.87 6.15
N ALA A 8 5.94 13.42 7.39
CA ALA A 8 5.97 12.01 7.72
C ALA A 8 4.64 11.32 7.40
N GLY A 9 3.51 11.94 7.78
CA GLY A 9 2.17 11.48 7.44
C GLY A 9 1.97 11.42 5.93
N PHE A 10 2.33 12.47 5.19
CA PHE A 10 2.23 12.47 3.73
C PHE A 10 3.01 11.30 3.11
N LEU A 11 4.27 11.11 3.50
CA LEU A 11 5.12 10.04 2.96
C LEU A 11 4.59 8.64 3.34
N LEU A 12 4.10 8.46 4.56
CA LEU A 12 3.49 7.22 5.02
C LEU A 12 2.20 6.89 4.26
N LEU A 13 1.40 7.89 3.93
CA LEU A 13 0.11 7.70 3.25
C LEU A 13 0.23 7.79 1.71
N LEU A 14 1.37 8.20 1.16
CA LEU A 14 1.57 8.40 -0.27
C LEU A 14 1.27 7.14 -1.11
N ASN A 15 1.49 5.96 -0.55
CA ASN A 15 1.25 4.67 -1.23
C ASN A 15 -0.24 4.26 -1.29
N THR A 16 -1.13 4.91 -0.55
CA THR A 16 -2.54 4.48 -0.40
C THR A 16 -3.26 4.37 -1.74
N ALA A 17 -3.17 5.40 -2.59
CA ALA A 17 -3.87 5.42 -3.87
C ALA A 17 -3.30 4.40 -4.88
N PRO A 18 -1.96 4.33 -5.11
CA PRO A 18 -1.38 3.29 -5.96
C PRO A 18 -1.71 1.86 -5.52
N LEU A 19 -1.62 1.55 -4.22
CA LEU A 19 -1.87 0.20 -3.72
C LEU A 19 -3.35 -0.19 -3.81
N ASN A 20 -4.27 0.71 -3.46
CA ASN A 20 -5.70 0.44 -3.65
C ASN A 20 -6.05 0.19 -5.12
N THR A 21 -5.41 0.93 -6.03
CA THR A 21 -5.56 0.71 -7.49
C THR A 21 -5.05 -0.66 -7.91
N ALA A 22 -3.88 -1.07 -7.40
CA ALA A 22 -3.33 -2.40 -7.67
C ALA A 22 -4.27 -3.51 -7.16
N VAL A 23 -4.87 -3.36 -5.97
CA VAL A 23 -5.82 -4.33 -5.39
C VAL A 23 -7.06 -4.48 -6.27
N ILE A 24 -7.74 -3.38 -6.64
CA ILE A 24 -8.98 -3.47 -7.44
C ILE A 24 -8.74 -3.96 -8.88
N ASN A 25 -7.53 -3.76 -9.41
CA ASN A 25 -7.15 -4.23 -10.74
C ASN A 25 -6.72 -5.70 -10.75
N SER A 26 -6.42 -6.27 -9.57
CA SER A 26 -6.06 -7.68 -9.42
C SER A 26 -7.26 -8.61 -9.26
N VAL A 27 -8.47 -8.06 -9.18
CA VAL A 27 -9.71 -8.82 -8.95
C VAL A 27 -10.81 -8.46 -9.94
N GLY A 28 -11.75 -9.38 -10.17
CA GLY A 28 -12.93 -9.11 -10.98
C GLY A 28 -13.85 -8.04 -10.35
N GLY A 29 -14.51 -7.24 -11.17
CA GLY A 29 -15.31 -6.08 -10.73
C GLY A 29 -16.30 -6.37 -9.58
N HIS A 30 -16.94 -7.53 -9.61
CA HIS A 30 -17.94 -7.99 -8.62
C HIS A 30 -17.42 -8.14 -7.18
N ILE A 31 -16.10 -8.25 -6.95
CA ILE A 31 -15.52 -8.48 -5.62
C ILE A 31 -14.58 -7.34 -5.18
N ARG A 32 -14.51 -6.23 -5.93
CA ARG A 32 -13.63 -5.09 -5.59
C ARG A 32 -13.92 -4.50 -4.22
N ALA A 33 -15.20 -4.38 -3.85
CA ALA A 33 -15.60 -3.88 -2.54
C ALA A 33 -15.07 -4.80 -1.42
N THR A 34 -15.24 -6.11 -1.56
CA THR A 34 -14.72 -7.09 -0.60
C THR A 34 -13.19 -7.08 -0.55
N ALA A 35 -12.51 -6.99 -1.69
CA ALA A 35 -11.06 -6.92 -1.75
C ALA A 35 -10.50 -5.68 -1.00
N ILE A 36 -11.14 -4.52 -1.18
CA ILE A 36 -10.78 -3.31 -0.45
C ILE A 36 -11.14 -3.41 1.03
N ALA A 37 -12.30 -3.98 1.38
CA ALA A 37 -12.69 -4.18 2.77
C ALA A 37 -11.72 -5.09 3.52
N VAL A 38 -11.29 -6.20 2.90
CA VAL A 38 -10.27 -7.09 3.47
C VAL A 38 -8.92 -6.38 3.59
N ASN A 39 -8.50 -5.64 2.56
CA ASN A 39 -7.27 -4.84 2.63
C ASN A 39 -7.30 -3.85 3.80
N LEU A 40 -8.38 -3.07 3.93
CA LEU A 40 -8.56 -2.12 5.03
C LEU A 40 -8.58 -2.82 6.38
N PHE A 41 -9.31 -3.93 6.50
CA PHE A 41 -9.36 -4.71 7.73
C PHE A 41 -7.96 -5.18 8.15
N VAL A 42 -7.18 -5.74 7.22
CA VAL A 42 -5.83 -6.25 7.51
C VAL A 42 -4.91 -5.12 8.00
N ILE A 43 -4.89 -3.97 7.32
CA ILE A 43 -4.01 -2.86 7.71
C ILE A 43 -4.42 -2.22 9.04
N HIS A 44 -5.71 -2.11 9.35
CA HIS A 44 -6.17 -1.55 10.63
C HIS A 44 -5.97 -2.55 11.77
N PHE A 45 -6.21 -3.85 11.51
CA PHE A 45 -6.00 -4.87 12.53
C PHE A 45 -4.52 -5.00 12.89
N LEU A 46 -3.64 -5.13 11.89
CA LEU A 46 -2.20 -5.28 12.14
C LEU A 46 -1.52 -3.95 12.51
N GLY A 47 -1.95 -2.86 11.89
CA GLY A 47 -1.44 -1.51 12.16
C GLY A 47 -2.03 -0.95 13.43
N ASP A 48 -3.28 -0.52 13.42
CA ASP A 48 -3.85 0.29 14.50
C ASP A 48 -4.15 -0.50 15.78
N ALA A 49 -4.62 -1.74 15.65
CA ALA A 49 -4.98 -2.55 16.81
C ALA A 49 -3.80 -3.31 17.41
N PHE A 50 -2.97 -3.96 16.58
CA PHE A 50 -1.89 -4.82 17.06
C PHE A 50 -0.56 -4.08 17.26
N SER A 51 -0.21 -3.12 16.38
CA SER A 51 1.12 -2.48 16.46
C SER A 51 1.37 -1.70 17.75
N PRO A 52 0.41 -0.97 18.37
CA PRO A 52 0.69 -0.24 19.61
C PRO A 52 1.05 -1.17 20.76
N TRP A 53 0.40 -2.34 20.85
CA TRP A 53 0.73 -3.36 21.84
C TRP A 53 2.15 -3.90 21.65
N LEU A 54 2.54 -4.21 20.41
CA LEU A 54 3.87 -4.72 20.10
C LEU A 54 4.97 -3.68 20.35
N ILE A 55 4.76 -2.45 19.87
CA ILE A 55 5.69 -1.32 20.05
C ILE A 55 5.85 -1.02 21.55
N GLY A 56 4.75 -0.98 22.29
CA GLY A 56 4.74 -0.78 23.74
C GLY A 56 5.54 -1.87 24.45
N LYS A 57 5.29 -3.15 24.14
CA LYS A 57 6.02 -4.27 24.73
C LYS A 57 7.53 -4.21 24.47
N ILE A 58 7.95 -3.85 23.25
CA ILE A 58 9.37 -3.67 22.92
C ILE A 58 9.93 -2.49 23.72
N SER A 59 9.24 -1.37 23.75
CA SER A 59 9.63 -0.16 24.48
C SER A 59 9.81 -0.43 25.98
N ASP A 60 8.87 -1.14 26.61
CA ASP A 60 8.89 -1.46 28.04
C ASP A 60 10.09 -2.35 28.41
N SER A 61 10.54 -3.21 27.49
CA SER A 61 11.66 -4.13 27.70
C SER A 61 13.03 -3.55 27.33
N SER A 62 13.09 -2.43 26.61
CA SER A 62 14.34 -1.88 26.06
C SER A 62 14.39 -0.35 26.12
N SER A 63 13.80 0.32 25.13
CA SER A 63 13.68 1.77 25.08
C SER A 63 12.62 2.20 24.06
N LEU A 64 12.10 3.42 24.20
CA LEU A 64 11.18 4.01 23.22
C LEU A 64 11.79 4.07 21.81
N GLU A 65 13.08 4.35 21.70
CA GLU A 65 13.82 4.35 20.44
C GLU A 65 13.75 2.98 19.76
N SER A 66 14.01 1.90 20.52
CA SER A 66 13.92 0.53 20.01
C SER A 66 12.50 0.16 19.59
N GLY A 67 11.49 0.65 20.32
CA GLY A 67 10.08 0.57 19.94
C GLY A 67 9.82 1.24 18.58
N PHE A 68 10.33 2.46 18.37
CA PHE A 68 10.23 3.16 17.09
C PHE A 68 10.96 2.44 15.95
N VAL A 69 12.14 1.87 16.19
CA VAL A 69 12.89 1.11 15.17
C VAL A 69 12.06 -0.05 14.62
N SER A 70 11.20 -0.68 15.43
CA SER A 70 10.30 -1.74 14.95
C SER A 70 9.37 -1.27 13.81
N THR A 71 8.95 0.00 13.81
CA THR A 71 8.11 0.59 12.74
C THR A 71 8.89 0.74 11.43
N ILE A 72 10.18 1.06 11.52
CA ILE A 72 11.08 1.16 10.38
C ILE A 72 11.30 -0.23 9.78
N VAL A 73 11.54 -1.24 10.62
CA VAL A 73 11.67 -2.64 10.19
C VAL A 73 10.39 -3.11 9.48
N ALA A 74 9.22 -2.86 10.06
CA ALA A 74 7.95 -3.21 9.43
C ALA A 74 7.75 -2.53 8.06
N THR A 75 8.14 -1.25 7.95
CA THR A 75 8.08 -0.50 6.69
C THR A 75 9.04 -1.08 5.65
N ALA A 76 10.26 -1.44 6.04
CA ALA A 76 11.24 -2.07 5.15
C ALA A 76 10.78 -3.45 4.66
N LEU A 77 10.16 -4.25 5.55
CA LEU A 77 9.56 -5.54 5.19
C LEU A 77 8.40 -5.36 4.20
N SER A 78 7.52 -4.38 4.43
CA SER A 78 6.43 -4.03 3.50
C SER A 78 6.99 -3.66 2.12
N ALA A 79 8.02 -2.81 2.07
CA ALA A 79 8.69 -2.45 0.82
C ALA A 79 9.24 -3.70 0.11
N ALA A 80 9.95 -4.59 0.81
CA ALA A 80 10.48 -5.81 0.22
C ALA A 80 9.40 -6.72 -0.37
N ILE A 81 8.26 -6.87 0.33
CA ILE A 81 7.10 -7.64 -0.16
C ILE A 81 6.53 -7.01 -1.43
N LEU A 82 6.36 -5.68 -1.45
CA LEU A 82 5.84 -4.96 -2.62
C LEU A 82 6.80 -5.03 -3.81
N PHE A 83 8.11 -4.89 -3.58
CA PHE A 83 9.13 -5.05 -4.62
C PHE A 83 9.12 -6.47 -5.21
N TYR A 84 8.97 -7.49 -4.37
CA TYR A 84 8.80 -8.85 -4.83
C TYR A 84 7.50 -9.01 -5.65
N GLY A 85 6.42 -8.36 -5.21
CA GLY A 85 5.12 -8.32 -5.88
C GLY A 85 5.17 -7.80 -7.33
N ILE A 86 6.11 -6.91 -7.66
CA ILE A 86 6.32 -6.40 -9.03
C ILE A 86 6.51 -7.54 -10.02
N ARG A 87 7.11 -8.67 -9.61
CA ARG A 87 7.29 -9.85 -10.46
C ARG A 87 5.97 -10.44 -11.00
N PHE A 88 4.87 -10.20 -10.30
CA PHE A 88 3.54 -10.72 -10.66
C PHE A 88 2.65 -9.65 -11.32
N ALA A 89 3.12 -8.40 -11.40
CA ALA A 89 2.35 -7.33 -11.99
C ALA A 89 2.28 -7.48 -13.53
N PRO A 90 1.09 -7.32 -14.15
CA PRO A 90 0.97 -7.29 -15.60
C PRO A 90 1.80 -6.15 -16.21
N SER A 91 2.39 -6.38 -17.38
CA SER A 91 3.11 -5.33 -18.11
C SER A 91 2.19 -4.16 -18.41
N VAL A 92 2.62 -2.94 -18.06
CA VAL A 92 1.89 -1.72 -18.39
C VAL A 92 1.91 -1.53 -19.90
N LYS A 93 0.77 -1.76 -20.57
CA LYS A 93 0.61 -1.44 -21.99
C LYS A 93 0.50 0.08 -22.14
N LEU A 94 1.61 0.74 -22.45
CA LEU A 94 1.63 2.13 -22.88
C LEU A 94 1.24 2.18 -24.36
N HIS A 95 0.15 2.87 -24.69
CA HIS A 95 -0.46 3.06 -26.03
C HIS A 95 -1.35 1.95 -26.58
N GLU A 96 -2.64 2.24 -26.67
CA GLU A 96 -3.37 1.98 -27.92
C GLU A 96 -3.10 3.17 -28.86
N LYS A 97 -2.59 2.88 -30.06
CA LYS A 97 -2.58 3.87 -31.16
C LYS A 97 -4.02 4.34 -31.37
N PRO A 98 -4.28 5.63 -31.66
CA PRO A 98 -5.60 6.06 -32.09
C PRO A 98 -6.02 5.21 -33.28
N VAL A 99 -7.15 4.52 -33.17
CA VAL A 99 -7.79 3.88 -34.32
C VAL A 99 -8.09 5.01 -35.32
N PRO A 100 -7.54 5.00 -36.54
CA PRO A 100 -7.87 6.02 -37.53
C PRO A 100 -9.37 5.92 -37.81
N MET A 101 -10.09 6.97 -37.42
CA MET A 101 -11.51 7.13 -37.65
C MET A 101 -11.71 7.47 -39.14
N GLY A 102 -11.72 6.45 -39.99
CA GLY A 102 -11.86 6.65 -41.44
C GLY A 102 -11.54 5.41 -42.26
N ALA A 103 -12.48 4.47 -42.33
CA ALA A 103 -12.62 3.53 -43.45
C ALA A 103 -13.97 2.78 -43.36
N HIS A 104 -15.07 3.54 -43.29
CA HIS A 104 -16.35 3.05 -43.80
C HIS A 104 -16.65 3.87 -45.06
N GLN A 105 -15.89 3.57 -46.12
CA GLN A 105 -16.34 3.74 -47.49
C GLN A 105 -16.69 2.33 -47.98
N GLU A 106 -17.99 2.11 -48.14
CA GLU A 106 -18.71 1.39 -49.20
C GLU A 106 -20.06 0.87 -48.67
#